data_AF-T5LSZ4-F1
#
_entry.id   AF-T5LSZ4-F1
#
_cell.length_a   1.000
_cell.length_b   1.000
_cell.length_c   1.000
_cell.angle_alpha   90.00
_cell.angle_beta   90.00
_cell.angle_gamma   90.00
#
_symmetry.space_group_name_H-M   'P 1'
#
loop_
_entity.id
_entity.type
_entity.pdbx_description
1 polymer ?
#
loop_
_entity_poly.entity_id
_entity_poly.type
_entity_poly.pdbx_seq_one_letter_code
_entity_poly.pdbx_strand_id
1 'polypeptide(L)'
;MSILIDIEPLSYGCADHALEVLHKAMSEDDDIWREHENVFIRELVKRVSEKGIAHLDNLKKDLLSWIGKTPTGPRMAKPVVGMVGRWTVNEMAAAYAYLSGIPKTAWKAEDYQLLVDYLVQRHFPDNPIQWADYIVKRSVMMGKIQAVSESVTEHQARQLLNHFSNGKIFETLGQMAGLNQTIIDYGIAHCADLIQSIEDSSRHQIKRIVLDHQKNLQLGIKPEQSLQTRLFDTFSQLNRDWRRIAVTEPGEMANQGFVASVAAGEKLRRVEQYHGACPFCRKWDGKILTVVPPDKPDKDWEKEIWIGKNNSGRSVSPYKRVDGKLVKRSANELLMPAAGLFHPHCRGMWLRVAKGAEPDEFTAWLNNFLKDIK
;
A
#
# COMPACT_ATOMS: atom_id res chain seq x y z
N MET A 1 -5.03 -1.61 31.93
CA MET A 1 -6.47 -1.27 32.03
C MET A 1 -7.17 -2.18 31.03
N SER A 2 -7.98 -3.15 31.50
CA SER A 2 -8.69 -4.07 30.60
C SER A 2 -10.03 -3.44 30.25
N ILE A 3 -10.27 -3.18 28.96
CA ILE A 3 -11.56 -2.70 28.46
C ILE A 3 -12.41 -3.94 28.15
N LEU A 4 -13.58 -4.04 28.77
CA LEU A 4 -14.58 -5.04 28.45
C LEU A 4 -15.58 -4.42 27.47
N ILE A 5 -15.76 -5.05 26.31
CA ILE A 5 -16.68 -4.60 25.26
C ILE A 5 -17.80 -5.61 25.18
N ASP A 6 -19.03 -5.16 25.47
CA ASP A 6 -20.22 -5.99 25.29
C ASP A 6 -20.65 -5.97 23.82
N ILE A 7 -20.54 -7.13 23.18
CA ILE A 7 -20.97 -7.37 21.79
C ILE A 7 -22.21 -8.27 21.73
N GLU A 8 -22.83 -8.62 22.86
CA GLU A 8 -24.06 -9.40 22.92
C GLU A 8 -25.19 -8.81 22.07
N PRO A 9 -25.47 -7.49 22.10
CA PRO A 9 -26.59 -6.91 21.36
C PRO A 9 -26.40 -6.89 19.83
N LEU A 10 -25.20 -7.17 19.33
CA LEU A 10 -24.91 -7.09 17.90
C LEU A 10 -25.48 -8.29 17.13
N SER A 11 -25.99 -8.02 15.91
CA SER A 11 -26.33 -9.05 14.94
C SER A 11 -25.09 -9.92 14.63
N TYR A 12 -25.29 -11.14 14.13
CA TYR A 12 -24.18 -12.08 13.92
C TYR A 12 -23.08 -11.51 13.01
N GLY A 13 -23.46 -10.87 11.90
CA GLY A 13 -22.49 -10.21 11.00
C GLY A 13 -21.77 -9.03 11.66
N CYS A 14 -22.46 -8.22 12.46
CA CYS A 14 -21.84 -7.10 13.17
C CYS A 14 -20.92 -7.56 14.29
N ALA A 15 -21.28 -8.61 15.02
CA ALA A 15 -20.44 -9.22 16.06
C ALA A 15 -19.16 -9.80 15.45
N ASP A 16 -19.28 -10.54 14.35
CA ASP A 16 -18.13 -11.08 13.62
C ASP A 16 -17.22 -9.96 13.09
N HIS A 17 -17.80 -8.91 12.49
CA HIS A 17 -17.04 -7.75 12.03
C HIS A 17 -16.32 -7.03 13.19
N ALA A 18 -17.00 -6.82 14.32
CA ALA A 18 -16.40 -6.20 15.50
C ALA A 18 -15.24 -7.04 16.05
N LEU A 19 -15.40 -8.37 16.13
CA LEU A 19 -14.34 -9.28 16.56
C LEU A 19 -13.13 -9.21 15.62
N GLU A 20 -13.34 -9.13 14.31
CA GLU A 20 -12.26 -8.95 13.34
C GLU A 20 -11.49 -7.64 13.57
N VAL A 21 -12.22 -6.53 13.72
CA VAL A 21 -11.60 -5.21 13.94
C VAL A 21 -10.83 -5.18 15.25
N LEU A 22 -11.38 -5.74 16.33
CA LEU A 22 -10.73 -5.81 17.64
C LEU A 22 -9.42 -6.61 17.58
N HIS A 23 -9.43 -7.79 16.96
CA HIS A 23 -8.22 -8.61 16.83
C HIS A 23 -7.17 -7.96 15.92
N LYS A 24 -7.60 -7.20 14.90
CA LYS A 24 -6.69 -6.38 14.07
C LYS A 24 -6.09 -5.21 14.86
N ALA A 25 -6.86 -4.61 15.76
CA ALA A 25 -6.45 -3.46 16.57
C ALA A 25 -5.49 -3.83 17.73
N MET A 26 -5.30 -5.11 18.03
CA MET A 26 -4.37 -5.59 19.07
C MET A 26 -2.88 -5.48 18.69
N SER A 27 -2.54 -4.94 17.52
CA SER A 27 -1.15 -4.63 17.16
C SER A 27 -0.64 -3.38 17.90
N GLU A 28 0.60 -3.42 18.38
CA GLU A 28 1.27 -2.25 18.94
C GLU A 28 1.44 -1.16 17.86
N ASP A 29 1.12 0.09 18.18
CA ASP A 29 1.29 1.23 17.27
C ASP A 29 2.79 1.58 17.22
N ASP A 30 3.48 0.96 16.27
CA ASP A 30 4.92 1.14 16.07
C ASP A 30 5.22 2.32 15.13
N ASP A 31 6.47 2.78 15.18
CA ASP A 31 7.04 3.75 14.25
C ASP A 31 7.08 3.18 12.82
N ILE A 32 5.97 3.41 12.10
CA ILE A 32 5.79 3.12 10.69
C ILE A 32 6.95 3.66 9.81
N TRP A 33 7.65 4.69 10.27
CA TRP A 33 8.72 5.34 9.52
C TRP A 33 10.05 4.60 9.55
N ARG A 34 10.21 3.59 10.41
CA ARG A 34 11.41 2.74 10.43
C ARG A 34 11.71 2.13 9.07
N GLU A 35 13.00 2.01 8.76
CA GLU A 35 13.48 1.35 7.56
C GLU A 35 12.98 -0.09 7.45
N HIS A 36 12.81 -0.57 6.22
CA HIS A 36 12.39 -1.95 5.98
C HIS A 36 13.56 -2.92 6.23
N GLU A 37 13.31 -4.02 6.94
CA GLU A 37 14.34 -4.98 7.35
C GLU A 37 14.98 -5.67 6.14
N ASN A 38 14.15 -6.07 5.18
CA ASN A 38 14.59 -6.62 3.89
C ASN A 38 15.39 -5.59 3.05
N VAL A 39 16.71 -5.81 2.96
CA VAL A 39 17.66 -4.96 2.21
C VAL A 39 17.35 -4.86 0.71
N PHE A 40 16.70 -5.87 0.12
CA PHE A 40 16.41 -5.91 -1.31
C PHE A 40 15.32 -4.90 -1.72
N ILE A 41 14.38 -4.61 -0.81
CA ILE A 41 13.28 -3.67 -1.08
C ILE A 41 13.32 -2.39 -0.23
N ARG A 42 14.23 -2.29 0.74
CA ARG A 42 14.35 -1.12 1.63
C ARG A 42 14.41 0.21 0.88
N GLU A 43 15.26 0.29 -0.12
CA GLU A 43 15.40 1.50 -0.94
C GLU A 43 14.11 1.80 -1.73
N LEU A 44 13.46 0.77 -2.28
CA LEU A 44 12.20 0.93 -3.01
C LEU A 44 11.10 1.47 -2.09
N VAL A 45 10.95 0.87 -0.92
CA VAL A 45 10.01 1.30 0.13
C VAL A 45 10.25 2.77 0.51
N LYS A 46 11.52 3.17 0.67
CA LYS A 46 11.91 4.57 0.93
C LYS A 46 11.49 5.50 -0.21
N ARG A 47 11.87 5.21 -1.46
CA ARG A 47 11.54 6.04 -2.63
C ARG A 47 10.04 6.20 -2.83
N VAL A 48 9.28 5.12 -2.70
CA VAL A 48 7.82 5.14 -2.85
C VAL A 48 7.20 6.00 -1.74
N SER A 49 7.69 5.88 -0.51
CA SER A 49 7.21 6.69 0.62
C SER A 49 7.48 8.17 0.41
N GLU A 50 8.72 8.54 0.11
CA GLU A 50 9.14 9.93 -0.12
C GLU A 50 8.33 10.58 -1.24
N LYS A 51 8.12 9.86 -2.35
CA LYS A 51 7.36 10.39 -3.48
C LYS A 51 5.89 10.67 -3.13
N GLY A 52 5.19 9.77 -2.45
CA GLY A 52 3.79 10.03 -2.06
C GLY A 52 3.63 11.10 -0.99
N ILE A 53 4.55 11.13 -0.01
CA ILE A 53 4.59 12.22 0.96
C ILE A 53 4.81 13.56 0.25
N ALA A 54 5.67 13.61 -0.76
CA ALA A 54 5.87 14.82 -1.55
C ALA A 54 4.59 15.26 -2.29
N HIS A 55 3.81 14.34 -2.85
CA HIS A 55 2.51 14.66 -3.45
C HIS A 55 1.54 15.27 -2.43
N LEU A 56 1.41 14.65 -1.25
CA LEU A 56 0.54 15.13 -0.17
C LEU A 56 1.02 16.47 0.42
N ASP A 57 2.33 16.66 0.57
CA ASP A 57 2.91 17.91 1.08
C ASP A 57 2.76 19.06 0.09
N ASN A 58 2.94 18.80 -1.21
CA ASN A 58 2.69 19.80 -2.26
C ASN A 58 1.20 20.19 -2.32
N LEU A 59 0.30 19.21 -2.22
CA LEU A 59 -1.14 19.46 -2.11
C LEU A 59 -1.47 20.34 -0.89
N LYS A 60 -0.91 20.02 0.28
CA LYS A 60 -1.08 20.82 1.50
C LYS A 60 -0.58 22.25 1.34
N LYS A 61 0.64 22.42 0.82
CA LYS A 61 1.26 23.75 0.60
C LYS A 61 0.40 24.60 -0.34
N ASP A 62 -0.03 24.04 -1.46
CA ASP A 62 -0.87 24.76 -2.42
C ASP A 62 -2.24 25.09 -1.81
N LEU A 63 -2.88 24.16 -1.10
CA LEU A 63 -4.17 24.42 -0.44
C LEU A 63 -4.07 25.61 0.53
N LEU A 64 -3.03 25.64 1.36
CA LEU A 64 -2.80 26.74 2.30
C LEU A 64 -2.48 28.06 1.58
N SER A 65 -1.69 28.02 0.50
CA SER A 65 -1.40 29.18 -0.34
C SER A 65 -2.69 29.75 -0.95
N TRP A 66 -3.56 28.88 -1.46
CA TRP A 66 -4.82 29.26 -2.09
C TRP A 66 -5.81 29.93 -1.14
N ILE A 67 -5.78 29.60 0.15
CA ILE A 67 -6.61 30.26 1.17
C ILE A 67 -6.23 31.74 1.32
N GLY A 68 -4.94 32.08 1.21
CA GLY A 68 -4.44 33.45 1.30
C GLY A 68 -4.30 34.20 -0.04
N LYS A 69 -4.60 33.55 -1.16
CA LYS A 69 -4.32 34.09 -2.51
C LYS A 69 -5.32 35.16 -2.93
N THR A 70 -4.82 36.35 -3.27
CA THR A 70 -5.57 37.46 -3.88
C THR A 70 -5.91 37.15 -5.35
N PRO A 71 -7.05 37.61 -5.90
CA PRO A 71 -7.35 37.45 -7.33
C PRO A 71 -6.31 38.11 -8.21
N THR A 72 -5.93 37.45 -9.30
CA THR A 72 -4.87 37.91 -10.21
C THR A 72 -5.32 38.01 -11.68
N GLY A 73 -6.57 37.69 -11.99
CA GLY A 73 -7.07 37.60 -13.37
C GLY A 73 -8.50 38.10 -13.54
N PRO A 74 -9.00 38.16 -14.79
CA PRO A 74 -10.37 38.56 -15.06
C PRO A 74 -11.36 37.55 -14.49
N ARG A 75 -12.54 38.04 -14.09
CA ARG A 75 -13.63 37.18 -13.63
C ARG A 75 -14.18 36.38 -14.81
N MET A 76 -14.13 35.05 -14.71
CA MET A 76 -14.63 34.15 -15.75
C MET A 76 -15.90 33.43 -15.30
N ALA A 77 -16.65 32.88 -16.27
CA ALA A 77 -17.75 31.97 -15.98
C ALA A 77 -17.21 30.67 -15.37
N LYS A 78 -18.03 30.03 -14.52
CA LYS A 78 -17.66 28.75 -13.90
C LYS A 78 -17.49 27.68 -14.98
N PRO A 79 -16.36 26.96 -15.03
CA PRO A 79 -16.14 25.94 -16.04
C PRO A 79 -16.99 24.70 -15.74
N VAL A 80 -17.41 24.03 -16.82
CA VAL A 80 -17.91 22.65 -16.74
C VAL A 80 -16.69 21.73 -16.86
N VAL A 81 -16.47 20.92 -15.85
CA VAL A 81 -15.36 19.96 -15.78
C VAL A 81 -15.93 18.56 -15.53
N GLY A 82 -15.24 17.53 -16.02
CA GLY A 82 -15.64 16.15 -15.80
C GLY A 82 -15.85 15.81 -14.32
N MET A 83 -16.95 15.13 -14.01
CA MET A 83 -17.26 14.69 -12.65
C MET A 83 -16.54 13.40 -12.25
N VAL A 84 -16.06 12.63 -13.24
CA VAL A 84 -15.43 11.33 -13.06
C VAL A 84 -14.12 11.31 -13.85
N GLY A 85 -13.06 10.76 -13.26
CA GLY A 85 -11.77 10.56 -13.90
C GLY A 85 -10.85 11.79 -13.90
N ARG A 86 -9.80 11.72 -14.72
CA ARG A 86 -8.80 12.80 -14.88
C ARG A 86 -9.35 13.92 -15.75
N TRP A 87 -9.09 15.16 -15.35
CA TRP A 87 -9.38 16.34 -16.17
C TRP A 87 -8.34 16.49 -17.27
N THR A 88 -8.80 16.90 -18.44
CA THR A 88 -7.93 17.32 -19.54
C THR A 88 -7.11 18.56 -19.15
N VAL A 89 -6.01 18.79 -19.87
CA VAL A 89 -5.19 20.01 -19.71
C VAL A 89 -6.02 21.29 -19.82
N ASN A 90 -7.02 21.31 -20.71
CA ASN A 90 -7.92 22.44 -20.90
C ASN A 90 -8.88 22.63 -19.71
N GLU A 91 -9.43 21.55 -19.16
CA GLU A 91 -10.28 21.62 -17.96
C GLU A 91 -9.47 22.10 -16.74
N MET A 92 -8.24 21.61 -16.57
CA MET A 92 -7.32 22.08 -15.53
C MET A 92 -7.02 23.58 -15.67
N ALA A 93 -6.73 24.04 -16.88
CA ALA A 93 -6.48 25.46 -17.16
C ALA A 93 -7.71 26.34 -16.90
N ALA A 94 -8.89 25.88 -17.33
CA ALA A 94 -10.16 26.59 -17.12
C ALA A 94 -10.51 26.71 -15.63
N ALA A 95 -10.36 25.63 -14.86
CA ALA A 95 -10.55 25.63 -13.41
C ALA A 95 -9.59 26.60 -12.71
N TYR A 96 -8.31 26.56 -13.05
CA TYR A 96 -7.32 27.49 -12.50
C TYR A 96 -7.65 28.96 -12.79
N ALA A 97 -8.00 29.27 -14.05
CA ALA A 97 -8.30 30.64 -14.47
C ALA A 97 -9.57 31.18 -13.77
N TYR A 98 -10.62 30.36 -13.66
CA TYR A 98 -11.82 30.71 -12.91
C TYR A 98 -11.54 30.97 -11.42
N LEU A 99 -10.87 30.03 -10.74
CA LEU A 99 -10.57 30.14 -9.31
C LEU A 99 -9.65 31.34 -9.00
N SER A 100 -8.75 31.70 -9.92
CA SER A 100 -7.82 32.83 -9.76
C SER A 100 -8.47 34.20 -10.02
N GLY A 101 -9.64 34.23 -10.67
CA GLY A 101 -10.34 35.47 -11.06
C GLY A 101 -11.41 35.94 -10.06
N ILE A 102 -11.70 35.16 -9.01
CA ILE A 102 -12.78 35.45 -8.07
C ILE A 102 -12.23 35.71 -6.66
N PRO A 103 -12.60 36.84 -6.00
CA PRO A 103 -12.23 37.08 -4.61
C PRO A 103 -12.85 36.03 -3.69
N LYS A 104 -12.10 35.61 -2.66
CA LYS A 104 -12.54 34.56 -1.72
C LYS A 104 -13.84 34.91 -1.00
N THR A 105 -14.09 36.20 -0.78
CA THR A 105 -15.34 36.70 -0.20
C THR A 105 -16.56 36.44 -1.08
N ALA A 106 -16.37 36.19 -2.38
CA ALA A 106 -17.43 35.87 -3.34
C ALA A 106 -17.51 34.37 -3.66
N TRP A 107 -16.65 33.53 -3.06
CA TRP A 107 -16.67 32.09 -3.29
C TRP A 107 -17.91 31.45 -2.65
N LYS A 108 -18.53 30.56 -3.42
CA LYS A 108 -19.58 29.66 -2.96
C LYS A 108 -18.98 28.31 -2.57
N ALA A 109 -19.76 27.48 -1.88
CA ALA A 109 -19.36 26.12 -1.49
C ALA A 109 -18.80 25.31 -2.68
N GLU A 110 -19.39 25.45 -3.85
CA GLU A 110 -18.98 24.78 -5.08
C GLU A 110 -17.59 25.22 -5.57
N ASP A 111 -17.17 26.46 -5.30
CA ASP A 111 -15.85 26.98 -5.68
C ASP A 111 -14.76 26.36 -4.80
N TYR A 112 -15.05 26.16 -3.51
CA TYR A 112 -14.17 25.43 -2.61
C TYR A 112 -14.03 23.96 -3.01
N GLN A 113 -15.13 23.32 -3.44
CA GLN A 113 -15.07 21.95 -3.97
C GLN A 113 -14.21 21.88 -5.23
N LEU A 114 -14.42 22.81 -6.17
CA LEU A 114 -13.66 22.91 -7.41
C LEU A 114 -12.17 23.13 -7.13
N LEU A 115 -11.82 23.96 -6.14
CA LEU A 115 -10.43 24.14 -5.71
C LEU A 115 -9.81 22.83 -5.24
N VAL A 116 -10.49 22.09 -4.35
CA VAL A 116 -9.96 20.83 -3.84
C VAL A 116 -9.81 19.81 -4.97
N ASP A 117 -10.79 19.71 -5.88
CA ASP A 117 -10.69 18.83 -7.05
C ASP A 117 -9.51 19.20 -7.94
N TYR A 118 -9.36 20.48 -8.28
CA TYR A 118 -8.23 20.98 -9.06
C TYR A 118 -6.89 20.63 -8.40
N LEU A 119 -6.75 20.88 -7.10
CA LEU A 119 -5.48 20.63 -6.40
C LEU A 119 -5.16 19.15 -6.28
N VAL A 120 -6.15 18.29 -6.00
CA VAL A 120 -5.94 16.84 -5.96
C VAL A 120 -5.53 16.33 -7.34
N GLN A 121 -6.24 16.73 -8.41
CA GLN A 121 -5.91 16.36 -9.79
C GLN A 121 -4.51 16.83 -10.20
N ARG A 122 -4.06 18.01 -9.71
CA ARG A 122 -2.75 18.59 -10.02
C ARG A 122 -1.59 17.83 -9.36
N HIS A 123 -1.81 17.33 -8.14
CA HIS A 123 -0.72 16.82 -7.31
C HIS A 123 -0.65 15.31 -7.26
N PHE A 124 -1.75 14.58 -7.50
CA PHE A 124 -1.71 13.12 -7.59
C PHE A 124 -1.25 12.64 -8.98
N PRO A 125 -0.65 11.44 -9.07
CA PRO A 125 -0.11 10.94 -10.33
C PRO A 125 -1.19 10.65 -11.36
N ASP A 126 -1.04 11.14 -12.59
CA ASP A 126 -2.00 10.98 -13.68
C ASP A 126 -2.38 9.52 -13.96
N ASN A 127 -1.44 8.60 -13.73
CA ASN A 127 -1.60 7.18 -14.01
C ASN A 127 -1.15 6.31 -12.82
N PRO A 128 -2.08 5.92 -11.92
CA PRO A 128 -1.81 4.99 -10.81
C PRO A 128 -1.26 3.64 -11.27
N ILE A 129 -1.67 3.15 -12.45
CA ILE A 129 -1.19 1.88 -13.01
C ILE A 129 0.31 1.95 -13.30
N GLN A 130 0.81 3.07 -13.84
CA GLN A 130 2.24 3.22 -14.10
C GLN A 130 3.07 3.20 -12.81
N TRP A 131 2.52 3.76 -11.72
CA TRP A 131 3.15 3.70 -10.40
C TRP A 131 3.13 2.31 -9.82
N ALA A 132 1.99 1.63 -9.87
CA ALA A 132 1.85 0.25 -9.45
C ALA A 132 2.78 -0.68 -10.24
N ASP A 133 2.88 -0.50 -11.56
CA ASP A 133 3.82 -1.21 -12.43
C ASP A 133 5.26 -1.02 -11.96
N TYR A 134 5.65 0.23 -11.68
CA TYR A 134 6.98 0.55 -11.16
C TYR A 134 7.29 -0.20 -9.87
N ILE A 135 6.34 -0.22 -8.93
CA ILE A 135 6.46 -0.83 -7.60
C ILE A 135 6.51 -2.36 -7.72
N VAL A 136 5.47 -2.94 -8.30
CA VAL A 136 5.20 -4.38 -8.32
C VAL A 136 6.31 -5.12 -9.06
N LYS A 137 6.64 -4.68 -10.27
CA LYS A 137 7.64 -5.38 -11.08
C LYS A 137 9.02 -5.38 -10.43
N ARG A 138 9.44 -4.25 -9.82
CA ARG A 138 10.72 -4.16 -9.10
C ARG A 138 10.72 -5.05 -7.87
N SER A 139 9.63 -5.05 -7.11
CA SER A 139 9.49 -5.90 -5.94
C SER A 139 9.59 -7.37 -6.28
N VAL A 140 8.84 -7.85 -7.29
CA VAL A 140 8.93 -9.24 -7.74
C VAL A 140 10.36 -9.58 -8.11
N MET A 141 11.03 -8.74 -8.90
CA MET A 141 12.43 -8.98 -9.29
C MET A 141 13.37 -9.03 -8.10
N MET A 142 13.22 -8.13 -7.13
CA MET A 142 14.02 -8.15 -5.91
C MET A 142 13.79 -9.42 -5.08
N GLY A 143 12.56 -9.91 -5.02
CA GLY A 143 12.23 -11.21 -4.45
C GLY A 143 12.94 -12.38 -5.13
N LYS A 144 12.96 -12.38 -6.47
CA LYS A 144 13.66 -13.41 -7.25
C LYS A 144 15.17 -13.38 -7.01
N ILE A 145 15.77 -12.19 -7.00
CA ILE A 145 17.20 -12.01 -6.68
C ILE A 145 17.48 -12.54 -5.28
N GLN A 146 16.64 -12.21 -4.30
CA GLN A 146 16.77 -12.68 -2.93
C GLN A 146 16.72 -14.22 -2.84
N ALA A 147 15.93 -14.90 -3.70
CA ALA A 147 15.83 -16.36 -3.69
C ALA A 147 17.11 -17.08 -4.17
N VAL A 148 17.91 -16.42 -5.01
CA VAL A 148 19.13 -17.00 -5.61
C VAL A 148 20.43 -16.44 -5.03
N SER A 149 20.37 -15.32 -4.30
CA SER A 149 21.54 -14.69 -3.68
C SER A 149 21.57 -14.95 -2.18
N GLU A 150 22.67 -15.52 -1.68
CA GLU A 150 22.86 -15.74 -0.23
C GLU A 150 22.99 -14.42 0.55
N SER A 151 23.55 -13.39 -0.09
CA SER A 151 23.67 -12.05 0.50
C SER A 151 23.94 -11.01 -0.58
N VAL A 152 23.22 -9.88 -0.52
CA VAL A 152 23.59 -8.65 -1.24
C VAL A 152 23.87 -7.55 -0.23
N THR A 153 24.84 -6.69 -0.54
CA THR A 153 25.03 -5.46 0.22
C THR A 153 23.91 -4.47 -0.12
N GLU A 154 23.70 -3.50 0.77
CA GLU A 154 22.73 -2.43 0.52
C GLU A 154 23.11 -1.58 -0.71
N HIS A 155 24.40 -1.40 -0.97
CA HIS A 155 24.88 -0.75 -2.20
C HIS A 155 24.48 -1.54 -3.45
N GLN A 156 24.70 -2.86 -3.46
CA GLN A 156 24.33 -3.73 -4.58
C GLN A 156 22.82 -3.76 -4.81
N ALA A 157 22.01 -3.85 -3.75
CA ALA A 157 20.54 -3.78 -3.85
C ALA A 157 20.07 -2.47 -4.49
N ARG A 158 20.68 -1.33 -4.09
CA ARG A 158 20.41 -0.02 -4.71
C ARG A 158 20.78 0.02 -6.19
N GLN A 159 21.93 -0.52 -6.58
CA GLN A 159 22.34 -0.57 -7.98
C GLN A 159 21.42 -1.45 -8.82
N LEU A 160 21.04 -2.62 -8.32
CA LEU A 160 20.03 -3.49 -8.96
C LEU A 160 18.72 -2.74 -9.19
N LEU A 161 18.23 -2.00 -8.17
CA LEU A 161 16.99 -1.23 -8.26
C LEU A 161 17.07 -0.15 -9.34
N ASN A 162 18.21 0.55 -9.40
CA ASN A 162 18.48 1.57 -10.42
C ASN A 162 18.56 0.95 -11.81
N HIS A 163 19.18 -0.23 -11.94
CA HIS A 163 19.34 -0.93 -13.22
C HIS A 163 17.96 -1.30 -13.82
N PHE A 164 16.99 -1.73 -12.99
CA PHE A 164 15.60 -1.97 -13.41
C PHE A 164 14.84 -0.73 -13.90
N SER A 165 15.42 0.47 -13.83
CA SER A 165 14.82 1.73 -14.29
C SER A 165 14.80 1.93 -15.80
N ASN A 166 15.58 1.14 -16.54
CA ASN A 166 15.85 1.40 -17.96
C ASN A 166 15.06 0.51 -18.93
N GLY A 167 14.01 -0.19 -18.46
CA GLY A 167 13.05 -0.96 -19.29
C GLY A 167 13.61 -2.26 -19.92
N LYS A 168 14.88 -2.26 -20.35
CA LYS A 168 15.51 -3.35 -21.11
C LYS A 168 15.64 -4.68 -20.36
N ILE A 169 15.70 -4.65 -19.02
CA ILE A 169 15.94 -5.87 -18.22
C ILE A 169 14.70 -6.75 -18.12
N PHE A 170 13.49 -6.18 -18.18
CA PHE A 170 12.27 -7.00 -18.21
C PHE A 170 12.18 -7.84 -19.49
N GLU A 171 12.79 -7.36 -20.58
CA GLU A 171 12.94 -8.07 -21.84
C GLU A 171 14.12 -9.05 -21.81
N THR A 172 15.25 -8.69 -21.18
CA THR A 172 16.44 -9.56 -21.07
C THR A 172 16.25 -10.72 -20.09
N LEU A 173 15.46 -10.53 -19.03
CA LEU A 173 14.99 -11.60 -18.14
C LEU A 173 13.75 -12.30 -18.71
N GLY A 174 13.59 -12.20 -20.03
CA GLY A 174 12.50 -12.68 -20.83
C GLY A 174 12.25 -14.16 -20.65
N GLN A 175 11.37 -14.48 -19.71
CA GLN A 175 10.32 -15.50 -19.77
C GLN A 175 9.58 -15.48 -18.42
N MET A 176 8.90 -14.38 -18.11
CA MET A 176 7.90 -14.37 -17.02
C MET A 176 6.57 -15.02 -17.45
N ALA A 177 6.60 -15.95 -18.41
CA ALA A 177 5.41 -16.60 -18.93
C ALA A 177 4.72 -17.47 -17.87
N GLY A 178 3.38 -17.50 -17.91
CA GLY A 178 2.54 -18.30 -17.01
C GLY A 178 2.21 -17.58 -15.69
N LEU A 179 2.18 -18.34 -14.58
CA LEU A 179 1.70 -17.91 -13.25
C LEU A 179 2.37 -16.65 -12.68
N ASN A 180 3.60 -16.35 -13.09
CA ASN A 180 4.32 -15.13 -12.69
C ASN A 180 3.67 -13.85 -13.24
N GLN A 181 3.21 -13.89 -14.50
CA GLN A 181 2.55 -12.74 -15.13
C GLN A 181 1.20 -12.46 -14.47
N THR A 182 0.41 -13.50 -14.19
CA THR A 182 -0.89 -13.36 -13.51
C THR A 182 -0.76 -12.67 -12.15
N ILE A 183 0.27 -13.02 -11.38
CA ILE A 183 0.51 -12.43 -10.06
C ILE A 183 1.01 -10.98 -10.17
N ILE A 184 1.80 -10.67 -11.19
CA ILE A 184 2.18 -9.28 -11.50
C ILE A 184 0.96 -8.46 -11.90
N ASP A 185 0.13 -8.94 -12.82
CA ASP A 185 -1.04 -8.21 -13.31
C ASP A 185 -2.03 -7.94 -12.17
N TYR A 186 -2.28 -8.95 -11.33
CA TYR A 186 -3.07 -8.79 -10.12
C TYR A 186 -2.44 -7.77 -9.16
N GLY A 187 -1.14 -7.89 -8.89
CA GLY A 187 -0.43 -6.96 -8.01
C GLY A 187 -0.46 -5.52 -8.51
N ILE A 188 -0.35 -5.30 -9.82
CA ILE A 188 -0.46 -3.98 -10.45
C ILE A 188 -1.86 -3.42 -10.27
N ALA A 189 -2.89 -4.21 -10.57
CA ALA A 189 -4.28 -3.76 -10.41
C ALA A 189 -4.59 -3.43 -8.94
N HIS A 190 -4.20 -4.29 -8.01
CA HIS A 190 -4.40 -4.10 -6.57
C HIS A 190 -3.66 -2.87 -6.04
N CYS A 191 -2.37 -2.72 -6.36
CA CYS A 191 -1.58 -1.58 -5.90
C CYS A 191 -2.10 -0.25 -6.50
N ALA A 192 -2.55 -0.27 -7.77
CA ALA A 192 -3.16 0.89 -8.41
C ALA A 192 -4.47 1.30 -7.73
N ASP A 193 -5.32 0.34 -7.35
CA ASP A 193 -6.56 0.57 -6.61
C ASP A 193 -6.29 1.22 -5.25
N LEU A 194 -5.29 0.74 -4.51
CA LEU A 194 -4.89 1.34 -3.23
C LEU A 194 -4.38 2.78 -3.40
N ILE A 195 -3.59 3.06 -4.44
CA ILE A 195 -3.11 4.42 -4.75
C ILE A 195 -4.30 5.34 -5.08
N GLN A 196 -5.23 4.88 -5.91
CA GLN A 196 -6.45 5.61 -6.26
C GLN A 196 -7.31 5.88 -5.00
N SER A 197 -7.43 4.91 -4.11
CA SER A 197 -8.17 5.03 -2.86
C SER A 197 -7.64 6.14 -1.96
N ILE A 198 -6.31 6.37 -1.93
CA ILE A 198 -5.73 7.52 -1.20
C ILE A 198 -6.07 8.84 -1.87
N GLU A 199 -6.05 8.91 -3.20
CA GLU A 199 -6.47 10.11 -3.92
C GLU A 199 -7.93 10.45 -3.60
N ASP A 200 -8.81 9.47 -3.69
CA ASP A 200 -10.24 9.64 -3.43
C ASP A 200 -10.47 10.02 -1.97
N SER A 201 -9.77 9.37 -1.04
CA SER A 201 -9.79 9.72 0.38
C SER A 201 -9.33 11.16 0.62
N SER A 202 -8.24 11.58 -0.03
CA SER A 202 -7.73 12.95 0.04
C SER A 202 -8.78 13.95 -0.44
N ARG A 203 -9.38 13.69 -1.61
CA ARG A 203 -10.44 14.51 -2.20
C ARG A 203 -11.63 14.67 -1.26
N HIS A 204 -12.18 13.56 -0.76
CA HIS A 204 -13.39 13.59 0.06
C HIS A 204 -13.14 14.20 1.44
N GLN A 205 -12.05 13.81 2.12
CA GLN A 205 -11.75 14.28 3.47
C GLN A 205 -11.44 15.78 3.48
N ILE A 206 -10.63 16.26 2.54
CA ILE A 206 -10.27 17.68 2.45
C ILE A 206 -11.51 18.51 2.08
N LYS A 207 -12.31 18.08 1.10
CA LYS A 207 -13.58 18.77 0.76
C LYS A 207 -14.48 18.92 1.97
N ARG A 208 -14.71 17.83 2.71
CA ARG A 208 -15.56 17.85 3.92
C ARG A 208 -15.03 18.87 4.93
N ILE A 209 -13.74 18.86 5.22
CA ILE A 209 -13.13 19.77 6.20
C ILE A 209 -13.26 21.23 5.79
N VAL A 210 -12.97 21.55 4.52
CA VAL A 210 -13.08 22.91 3.99
C VAL A 210 -14.53 23.38 4.00
N LEU A 211 -15.46 22.56 3.53
CA LEU A 211 -16.89 22.90 3.50
C LEU A 211 -17.48 23.09 4.89
N ASP A 212 -17.17 22.20 5.84
CA ASP A 212 -17.60 22.34 7.23
C ASP A 212 -17.08 23.64 7.85
N HIS A 213 -15.82 23.99 7.57
CA HIS A 213 -15.25 25.22 8.06
C HIS A 213 -15.97 26.45 7.49
N GLN A 214 -16.21 26.48 6.18
CA GLN A 214 -16.94 27.58 5.55
C GLN A 214 -18.39 27.68 6.05
N LYS A 215 -19.07 26.56 6.24
CA LYS A 215 -20.40 26.50 6.85
C LYS A 215 -20.40 27.13 8.24
N ASN A 216 -19.45 26.75 9.08
CA ASN A 216 -19.35 27.27 10.45
C ASN A 216 -19.07 28.78 10.46
N LEU A 217 -18.19 29.28 9.58
CA LEU A 217 -17.95 30.72 9.43
C LEU A 217 -19.22 31.48 9.04
N GLN A 218 -19.99 30.97 8.08
CA GLN A 218 -21.23 31.59 7.62
C GLN A 218 -22.33 31.61 8.69
N LEU A 219 -22.37 30.57 9.53
CA LEU A 219 -23.33 30.47 10.64
C LEU A 219 -22.86 31.15 11.93
N GLY A 220 -21.66 31.75 11.95
CA GLY A 220 -21.06 32.35 13.15
C GLY A 220 -20.68 31.33 14.23
N ILE A 221 -20.60 30.04 13.88
CA ILE A 221 -20.24 28.95 14.79
C ILE A 221 -18.71 28.93 14.92
N LYS A 222 -18.20 29.02 16.15
CA LYS A 222 -16.77 28.85 16.43
C LYS A 222 -16.46 27.35 16.56
N PRO A 223 -15.73 26.72 15.62
CA PRO A 223 -15.34 25.32 15.76
C PRO A 223 -14.33 25.16 16.89
N GLU A 224 -14.36 24.00 17.56
CA GLU A 224 -13.41 23.64 18.63
C GLU A 224 -11.96 23.57 18.13
N GLN A 225 -11.78 23.12 16.88
CA GLN A 225 -10.48 23.01 16.23
C GLN A 225 -10.36 23.97 15.05
N SER A 226 -9.18 24.57 14.88
CA SER A 226 -8.87 25.41 13.73
C SER A 226 -8.87 24.59 12.43
N LEU A 227 -9.11 25.26 11.29
CA LEU A 227 -8.98 24.63 9.96
C LEU A 227 -7.58 24.02 9.77
N GLN A 228 -6.54 24.75 10.20
CA GLN A 228 -5.15 24.33 10.06
C GLN A 228 -4.88 23.03 10.85
N THR A 229 -5.39 22.92 12.07
CA THR A 229 -5.26 21.71 12.91
C THR A 229 -5.94 20.52 12.23
N ARG A 230 -7.22 20.66 11.83
CA ARG A 230 -7.97 19.59 11.16
C ARG A 230 -7.30 19.11 9.87
N LEU A 231 -6.79 20.04 9.07
CA LEU A 231 -6.04 19.72 7.85
C LEU A 231 -4.73 19.02 8.18
N PHE A 232 -3.97 19.49 9.18
CA PHE A 232 -2.73 18.87 9.61
C PHE A 232 -2.94 17.41 10.02
N ASP A 233 -3.94 17.13 10.86
CA ASP A 233 -4.28 15.78 11.31
C ASP A 233 -4.67 14.88 10.14
N THR A 234 -5.43 15.42 9.19
CA THR A 234 -5.85 14.70 7.97
C THR A 234 -4.66 14.34 7.09
N PHE A 235 -3.76 15.28 6.82
CA PHE A 235 -2.53 15.00 6.05
C PHE A 235 -1.60 14.04 6.79
N SER A 236 -1.55 14.09 8.12
CA SER A 236 -0.81 13.11 8.93
C SER A 236 -1.38 11.69 8.71
N GLN A 237 -2.71 11.54 8.75
CA GLN A 237 -3.36 10.26 8.47
C GLN A 237 -3.09 9.76 7.05
N LEU A 238 -3.25 10.63 6.04
CA LEU A 238 -3.00 10.30 4.63
C LEU A 238 -1.53 9.90 4.40
N ASN A 239 -0.58 10.56 5.07
CA ASN A 239 0.84 10.19 5.01
C ASN A 239 1.08 8.78 5.58
N ARG A 240 0.42 8.43 6.71
CA ARG A 240 0.50 7.07 7.28
C ARG A 240 -0.14 6.04 6.35
N ASP A 241 -1.27 6.36 5.73
CA ASP A 241 -1.95 5.48 4.77
C ASP A 241 -1.07 5.23 3.54
N TRP A 242 -0.44 6.27 3.00
CA TRP A 242 0.52 6.13 1.91
C TRP A 242 1.71 5.25 2.29
N ARG A 243 2.27 5.49 3.47
CA ARG A 243 3.40 4.73 3.97
C ARG A 243 3.05 3.24 4.18
N ARG A 244 1.80 2.91 4.56
CA ARG A 244 1.34 1.50 4.63
C ARG A 244 1.41 0.83 3.26
N ILE A 245 0.92 1.49 2.20
CA ILE A 245 1.05 0.98 0.82
C ILE A 245 2.53 0.80 0.47
N ALA A 246 3.34 1.82 0.73
CA ALA A 246 4.76 1.82 0.40
C ALA A 246 5.58 0.75 1.13
N VAL A 247 5.07 0.17 2.22
CA VAL A 247 5.69 -0.94 2.96
C VAL A 247 5.10 -2.27 2.51
N THR A 248 3.77 -2.39 2.55
CA THR A 248 3.07 -3.66 2.35
C THR A 248 3.11 -4.11 0.89
N GLU A 249 2.84 -3.24 -0.08
CA GLU A 249 2.79 -3.67 -1.49
C GLU A 249 4.16 -4.12 -2.00
N PRO A 250 5.28 -3.41 -1.72
CA PRO A 250 6.58 -3.92 -2.11
C PRO A 250 6.94 -5.25 -1.44
N GLY A 251 6.58 -5.42 -0.17
CA GLY A 251 6.88 -6.63 0.59
C GLY A 251 6.02 -7.84 0.18
N GLU A 252 4.74 -7.65 -0.10
CA GLU A 252 3.86 -8.66 -0.70
C GLU A 252 4.46 -9.17 -1.99
N MET A 253 4.73 -8.26 -2.93
CA MET A 253 5.19 -8.63 -4.27
C MET A 253 6.60 -9.22 -4.28
N ALA A 254 7.49 -8.76 -3.39
CA ALA A 254 8.82 -9.38 -3.24
C ALA A 254 8.73 -10.80 -2.70
N ASN A 255 7.87 -11.04 -1.71
CA ASN A 255 7.68 -12.38 -1.19
C ASN A 255 7.01 -13.32 -2.21
N GLN A 256 6.06 -12.83 -3.01
CA GLN A 256 5.50 -13.60 -4.13
C GLN A 256 6.58 -13.98 -5.15
N GLY A 257 7.43 -13.02 -5.54
CA GLY A 257 8.56 -13.25 -6.44
C GLY A 257 9.57 -14.25 -5.87
N PHE A 258 9.85 -14.17 -4.57
CA PHE A 258 10.74 -15.10 -3.87
C PHE A 258 10.19 -16.52 -3.90
N VAL A 259 8.94 -16.74 -3.48
CA VAL A 259 8.31 -18.08 -3.47
C VAL A 259 8.23 -18.66 -4.88
N ALA A 260 7.98 -17.83 -5.89
CA ALA A 260 7.94 -18.25 -7.28
C ALA A 260 9.29 -18.71 -7.85
N SER A 261 10.40 -18.29 -7.23
CA SER A 261 11.77 -18.65 -7.63
C SER A 261 12.31 -19.91 -6.92
N VAL A 262 11.48 -20.57 -6.10
CA VAL A 262 11.88 -21.73 -5.31
C VAL A 262 11.17 -22.97 -5.84
N ALA A 263 11.90 -24.06 -6.06
CA ALA A 263 11.33 -25.27 -6.63
C ALA A 263 10.36 -25.96 -5.66
N ALA A 264 9.34 -26.65 -6.21
CA ALA A 264 8.44 -27.47 -5.41
C ALA A 264 9.21 -28.56 -4.64
N GLY A 265 8.79 -28.82 -3.40
CA GLY A 265 9.46 -29.74 -2.48
C GLY A 265 10.53 -29.08 -1.59
N GLU A 266 11.06 -27.92 -2.00
CA GLU A 266 12.01 -27.17 -1.17
C GLU A 266 11.36 -26.57 0.09
N LYS A 267 12.20 -26.15 1.03
CA LYS A 267 11.80 -25.66 2.34
C LYS A 267 12.13 -24.18 2.51
N LEU A 268 11.14 -23.40 2.90
CA LEU A 268 11.27 -21.98 3.20
C LEU A 268 11.01 -21.72 4.67
N ARG A 269 11.83 -20.87 5.28
CA ARG A 269 11.64 -20.36 6.64
C ARG A 269 10.95 -19.00 6.57
N ARG A 270 9.88 -18.83 7.34
CA ARG A 270 9.26 -17.52 7.55
C ARG A 270 10.06 -16.73 8.58
N VAL A 271 10.29 -15.45 8.31
CA VAL A 271 10.97 -14.53 9.22
C VAL A 271 10.05 -13.33 9.48
N GLU A 272 9.72 -13.11 10.75
CA GLU A 272 8.87 -12.02 11.24
C GLU A 272 9.60 -11.22 12.34
N GLN A 273 10.93 -11.19 12.27
CA GLN A 273 11.84 -10.48 13.19
C GLN A 273 11.92 -8.98 12.90
N TYR A 274 10.78 -8.33 12.70
CA TYR A 274 10.67 -6.88 12.68
C TYR A 274 10.00 -6.39 13.95
N HIS A 275 10.37 -5.17 14.35
CA HIS A 275 9.71 -4.53 15.47
C HIS A 275 8.24 -4.23 15.12
N GLY A 276 7.34 -4.32 16.10
CA GLY A 276 5.91 -4.12 15.85
C GLY A 276 5.20 -5.30 15.15
N ALA A 277 5.86 -6.43 14.89
CA ALA A 277 5.19 -7.62 14.37
C ALA A 277 4.01 -8.01 15.28
N CYS A 278 2.81 -8.21 14.69
CA CYS A 278 1.62 -8.52 15.48
C CYS A 278 1.70 -9.95 16.06
N PRO A 279 0.89 -10.29 17.10
CA PRO A 279 0.91 -11.62 17.72
C PRO A 279 0.70 -12.77 16.71
N PHE A 280 -0.12 -12.56 15.68
CA PHE A 280 -0.31 -13.53 14.60
C PHE A 280 0.98 -13.76 13.81
N CYS A 281 1.63 -12.69 13.34
CA CYS A 281 2.90 -12.77 12.62
C CYS A 281 3.99 -13.43 13.46
N ARG A 282 4.15 -13.03 14.73
CA ARG A 282 5.15 -13.60 15.65
C ARG A 282 5.03 -15.12 15.79
N LYS A 283 3.81 -15.69 15.75
CA LYS A 283 3.59 -17.15 15.82
C LYS A 283 4.26 -17.91 14.66
N TRP A 284 4.37 -17.27 13.49
CA TRP A 284 4.94 -17.88 12.29
C TRP A 284 6.45 -17.68 12.15
N ASP A 285 7.07 -16.84 13.00
CA ASP A 285 8.52 -16.64 12.95
C ASP A 285 9.27 -17.96 13.13
N GLY A 286 10.27 -18.19 12.28
CA GLY A 286 11.09 -19.40 12.26
C GLY A 286 10.40 -20.66 11.74
N LYS A 287 9.09 -20.64 11.44
CA LYS A 287 8.37 -21.82 10.91
C LYS A 287 8.87 -22.16 9.51
N ILE A 288 8.96 -23.45 9.22
CA ILE A 288 9.43 -23.99 7.95
C ILE A 288 8.27 -24.61 7.20
N LEU A 289 8.05 -24.15 5.97
CA LEU A 289 6.98 -24.62 5.08
C LEU A 289 7.59 -25.22 3.80
N THR A 290 6.85 -26.13 3.19
CA THR A 290 7.21 -26.78 1.92
C THR A 290 6.63 -26.01 0.76
N VAL A 291 7.44 -25.70 -0.25
CA VAL A 291 6.92 -25.12 -1.49
C VAL A 291 6.16 -26.20 -2.25
N VAL A 292 4.95 -25.88 -2.71
CA VAL A 292 4.13 -26.78 -3.53
C VAL A 292 3.59 -26.04 -4.76
N PRO A 293 3.24 -26.78 -5.83
CA PRO A 293 2.55 -26.19 -6.98
C PRO A 293 1.19 -25.57 -6.60
N PRO A 294 0.79 -24.45 -7.21
CA PRO A 294 -0.49 -23.80 -6.91
C PRO A 294 -1.72 -24.61 -7.34
N ASP A 295 -1.56 -25.61 -8.20
CA ASP A 295 -2.60 -26.53 -8.66
C ASP A 295 -2.64 -27.86 -7.87
N LYS A 296 -1.71 -28.09 -6.93
CA LYS A 296 -1.70 -29.28 -6.07
C LYS A 296 -3.06 -29.46 -5.36
N PRO A 297 -3.73 -30.62 -5.44
CA PRO A 297 -4.93 -30.89 -4.65
C PRO A 297 -4.60 -30.96 -3.15
N ASP A 298 -5.59 -30.72 -2.30
CA ASP A 298 -5.51 -30.93 -0.84
C ASP A 298 -4.28 -30.28 -0.16
N LYS A 299 -4.04 -28.99 -0.45
CA LYS A 299 -2.91 -28.23 0.13
C LYS A 299 -3.07 -28.08 1.64
N ASP A 300 -1.99 -28.35 2.38
CA ASP A 300 -1.91 -28.10 3.82
C ASP A 300 -1.53 -26.63 4.05
N TRP A 301 -2.51 -25.80 4.40
CA TRP A 301 -2.31 -24.37 4.58
C TRP A 301 -1.37 -24.00 5.75
N GLU A 302 -1.12 -24.89 6.70
CA GLU A 302 -0.21 -24.64 7.82
C GLU A 302 1.24 -25.03 7.48
N LYS A 303 1.43 -26.04 6.62
CA LYS A 303 2.75 -26.63 6.32
C LYS A 303 3.26 -26.39 4.91
N GLU A 304 2.42 -25.87 4.02
CA GLU A 304 2.73 -25.67 2.61
C GLU A 304 2.54 -24.22 2.18
N ILE A 305 3.36 -23.80 1.22
CA ILE A 305 3.38 -22.45 0.65
C ILE A 305 3.43 -22.55 -0.87
N TRP A 306 2.71 -21.68 -1.57
CA TRP A 306 2.67 -21.63 -3.03
C TRP A 306 2.46 -20.20 -3.49
N ILE A 307 2.91 -19.89 -4.70
CA ILE A 307 2.68 -18.57 -5.31
C ILE A 307 1.19 -18.23 -5.33
N GLY A 308 0.83 -17.00 -4.95
CA GLY A 308 -0.55 -16.53 -4.89
C GLY A 308 -1.34 -16.98 -3.65
N LYS A 309 -0.74 -17.75 -2.73
CA LYS A 309 -1.40 -18.06 -1.44
C LYS A 309 -1.66 -16.77 -0.68
N ASN A 310 -2.93 -16.44 -0.49
CA ASN A 310 -3.37 -15.28 0.26
C ASN A 310 -4.48 -15.65 1.26
N ASN A 311 -4.84 -14.72 2.14
CA ASN A 311 -5.84 -14.93 3.17
C ASN A 311 -7.23 -14.36 2.80
N SER A 312 -7.53 -14.22 1.51
CA SER A 312 -8.85 -13.76 1.08
C SER A 312 -9.94 -14.71 1.60
N GLY A 313 -10.95 -14.16 2.26
CA GLY A 313 -12.04 -14.93 2.87
C GLY A 313 -11.68 -15.64 4.19
N ARG A 314 -10.49 -15.40 4.76
CA ARG A 314 -10.06 -15.93 6.06
C ARG A 314 -10.12 -14.87 7.16
N SER A 315 -10.22 -15.32 8.40
CA SER A 315 -10.54 -14.52 9.59
C SER A 315 -9.38 -14.53 10.58
N VAL A 316 -9.09 -13.36 11.18
CA VAL A 316 -8.09 -13.27 12.27
C VAL A 316 -8.69 -13.71 13.61
N SER A 317 -10.01 -13.55 13.79
CA SER A 317 -10.67 -13.90 15.04
C SER A 317 -10.81 -15.42 15.19
N PRO A 318 -10.39 -16.00 16.32
CA PRO A 318 -10.55 -17.43 16.58
C PRO A 318 -12.02 -17.87 16.76
N TYR A 319 -12.96 -16.92 16.90
CA TYR A 319 -14.37 -17.21 17.20
C TYR A 319 -15.34 -16.45 16.28
N LYS A 320 -16.39 -17.15 15.86
CA LYS A 320 -17.55 -16.58 15.15
C LYS A 320 -18.82 -16.74 15.97
N ARG A 321 -19.84 -15.94 15.69
CA ARG A 321 -21.16 -16.12 16.29
C ARG A 321 -22.03 -17.03 15.41
N VAL A 322 -22.54 -18.11 16.00
CA VAL A 322 -23.51 -19.03 15.39
C VAL A 322 -24.60 -19.30 16.42
N ASP A 323 -25.86 -19.09 16.03
CA ASP A 323 -27.05 -19.30 16.88
C ASP A 323 -26.94 -18.64 18.26
N GLY A 324 -26.44 -17.40 18.29
CA GLY A 324 -26.28 -16.60 19.51
C GLY A 324 -25.08 -16.98 20.38
N LYS A 325 -24.28 -17.98 19.99
CA LYS A 325 -23.11 -18.44 20.76
C LYS A 325 -21.81 -18.16 20.02
N LEU A 326 -20.75 -17.86 20.77
CA LEU A 326 -19.40 -17.83 20.21
C LEU A 326 -18.90 -19.25 20.04
N VAL A 327 -18.61 -19.63 18.81
CA VAL A 327 -18.05 -20.93 18.44
C VAL A 327 -16.68 -20.75 17.82
N LYS A 328 -15.78 -21.68 18.10
CA LYS A 328 -14.41 -21.65 17.56
C LYS A 328 -14.45 -21.86 16.05
N ARG A 329 -13.75 -21.02 15.29
CA ARG A 329 -13.54 -21.18 13.86
C ARG A 329 -12.63 -22.39 13.59
N SER A 330 -12.90 -23.11 12.51
CA SER A 330 -12.03 -24.18 12.03
C SER A 330 -10.72 -23.61 11.47
N ALA A 331 -9.68 -24.45 11.36
CA ALA A 331 -8.40 -24.03 10.80
C ALA A 331 -8.51 -23.48 9.36
N ASN A 332 -9.49 -23.95 8.57
CA ASN A 332 -9.71 -23.49 7.21
C ASN A 332 -10.34 -22.09 7.13
N GLU A 333 -10.92 -21.61 8.22
CA GLU A 333 -11.49 -20.26 8.30
C GLU A 333 -10.48 -19.24 8.82
N LEU A 334 -9.40 -19.70 9.46
CA LEU A 334 -8.42 -18.82 10.09
C LEU A 334 -7.32 -18.38 9.13
N LEU A 335 -6.74 -17.22 9.43
CA LEU A 335 -5.54 -16.74 8.74
C LEU A 335 -4.41 -17.77 8.85
N MET A 336 -3.69 -17.89 7.75
CA MET A 336 -2.55 -18.78 7.56
C MET A 336 -1.37 -17.97 7.01
N PRO A 337 -0.13 -18.47 7.03
CA PRO A 337 0.98 -17.75 6.44
C PRO A 337 0.74 -17.62 4.94
N ALA A 338 0.62 -16.38 4.47
CA ALA A 338 0.48 -16.05 3.06
C ALA A 338 1.84 -16.16 2.35
N ALA A 339 1.82 -16.31 1.03
CA ALA A 339 3.01 -16.20 0.23
C ALA A 339 3.59 -14.79 0.34
N GLY A 340 2.76 -13.75 0.23
CA GLY A 340 3.16 -12.37 0.50
C GLY A 340 2.74 -11.84 1.88
N LEU A 341 2.42 -10.55 1.93
CA LEU A 341 1.99 -9.76 3.08
C LEU A 341 0.52 -9.33 2.93
N PHE A 342 -0.28 -9.63 3.94
CA PHE A 342 -1.73 -9.44 3.84
C PHE A 342 -2.27 -8.20 4.58
N HIS A 343 -1.56 -7.71 5.60
CA HIS A 343 -2.03 -6.58 6.39
C HIS A 343 -1.12 -5.36 6.23
N PRO A 344 -1.69 -4.15 6.40
CA PRO A 344 -0.90 -2.94 6.50
C PRO A 344 0.21 -3.10 7.53
N HIS A 345 1.42 -2.64 7.18
CA HIS A 345 2.62 -2.70 8.02
C HIS A 345 3.25 -4.05 8.28
N CYS A 346 2.71 -5.15 7.76
CA CYS A 346 3.47 -6.40 7.76
C CYS A 346 4.81 -6.19 7.00
N ARG A 347 5.88 -6.83 7.45
CA ARG A 347 7.24 -6.74 6.85
C ARG A 347 7.96 -8.08 6.75
N GLY A 348 7.28 -9.17 7.14
CA GLY A 348 7.89 -10.49 7.18
C GLY A 348 8.39 -10.94 5.81
N MET A 349 9.35 -11.84 5.80
CA MET A 349 9.97 -12.33 4.58
C MET A 349 10.19 -13.84 4.60
N TRP A 350 10.46 -14.40 3.43
CA TRP A 350 10.88 -15.78 3.28
C TRP A 350 12.40 -15.88 3.10
N LEU A 351 12.99 -16.90 3.70
CA LEU A 351 14.38 -17.29 3.50
C LEU A 351 14.44 -18.77 3.10
N ARG A 352 15.38 -19.16 2.24
CA ARG A 352 15.61 -20.58 1.95
C ARG A 352 16.24 -21.27 3.16
N VAL A 353 15.79 -22.48 3.45
CA VAL A 353 16.50 -23.38 4.35
C VAL A 353 17.55 -24.09 3.51
N ALA A 354 18.83 -23.81 3.75
CA ALA A 354 19.94 -24.12 2.85
C ALA A 354 19.87 -25.49 2.13
N LYS A 355 20.00 -25.48 0.80
CA LYS A 355 20.97 -26.31 0.05
C LYS A 355 21.22 -25.78 -1.37
N GLY A 356 22.46 -25.90 -1.82
CA GLY A 356 22.96 -25.40 -3.11
C GLY A 356 22.20 -25.98 -4.30
N ALA A 357 21.67 -25.07 -5.12
CA ALA A 357 21.22 -25.36 -6.47
C ALA A 357 22.33 -24.94 -7.44
N GLU A 358 22.51 -25.70 -8.52
CA GLU A 358 23.35 -25.30 -9.66
C GLU A 358 22.86 -23.94 -10.21
N PRO A 359 23.76 -23.00 -10.58
CA PRO A 359 23.35 -21.70 -11.09
C PRO A 359 22.57 -21.85 -12.39
N ASP A 360 21.32 -21.38 -12.42
CA ASP A 360 20.62 -21.15 -13.68
C ASP A 360 21.20 -19.92 -14.41
N GLU A 361 20.77 -19.70 -15.66
CA GLU A 361 21.22 -18.57 -16.48
C GLU A 361 21.03 -17.22 -15.76
N PHE A 362 19.95 -17.07 -14.99
CA PHE A 362 19.68 -15.89 -14.19
C PHE A 362 20.69 -15.71 -13.05
N THR A 363 21.00 -16.78 -12.33
CA THR A 363 22.00 -16.78 -11.26
C THR A 363 23.40 -16.47 -11.80
N ALA A 364 23.75 -17.01 -12.97
CA ALA A 364 25.00 -16.69 -13.65
C ALA A 364 25.07 -15.20 -14.05
N TRP A 365 24.01 -14.65 -14.64
CA TRP A 365 23.91 -13.22 -14.93
C TRP A 365 24.05 -12.36 -13.68
N LEU A 366 23.30 -12.69 -12.60
CA LEU A 366 23.33 -11.94 -11.35
C LEU A 366 24.73 -11.94 -10.74
N ASN A 367 25.38 -13.10 -10.69
CA ASN A 367 26.74 -13.22 -10.16
C ASN A 367 27.75 -12.40 -10.96
N ASN A 368 27.59 -12.28 -12.28
CA ASN A 368 28.43 -11.42 -13.11
C ASN A 368 28.13 -9.94 -12.83
N PHE A 369 26.86 -9.54 -12.82
CA PHE A 369 26.47 -8.17 -12.50
C PHE A 369 27.03 -7.73 -11.14
N LEU A 370 26.87 -8.54 -10.09
CA LEU A 370 27.35 -8.21 -8.74
C LEU A 370 28.87 -8.09 -8.63
N LYS A 371 29.65 -8.75 -9.51
CA LYS A 371 31.12 -8.58 -9.57
C LYS A 371 31.52 -7.23 -10.15
N ASP A 372 30.73 -6.71 -11.08
CA ASP A 372 31.04 -5.47 -11.82
C ASP A 372 30.73 -4.20 -11.00
N ILE A 373 29.91 -4.30 -9.96
CA ILE A 373 29.52 -3.18 -9.07
C ILE A 373 30.15 -3.27 -7.67
N LYS A 374 31.35 -3.85 -7.56
CA LYS A 374 32.12 -3.89 -6.30
C LYS A 374 32.62 -2.52 -5.86
#